data_AF-A0A920YHT9-F1
#
_entry.id   AF-A0A920YHT9-F1
#
_cell.length_a   1.000
_cell.length_b   1.000
_cell.length_c   1.000
_cell.angle_alpha   90.00
_cell.angle_beta   90.00
_cell.angle_gamma   90.00
#
_symmetry.space_group_name_H-M   'P 1'
#
loop_
_entity.id
_entity.type
_entity.pdbx_description
1 polymer ?
#
loop_
_entity_poly.entity_id
_entity_poly.type
_entity_poly.pdbx_seq_one_letter_code
_entity_poly.pdbx_strand_id
1 'polypeptide(L)'
;HNFHGVGALEVGAFQAVSDVVVQKSTREGFGLVVTEALWKGKPVVGGNAGGIPLQVIDGQTGFLVDSVEECGEKTLYLLQHPEEAARMGVAAREHVRRNFLITRHLVDYLRLFNRLLAV
;
A
#
# COMPACT_ATOMS: atom_id res chain seq x y z
N HIS A 1 12.44 -13.95 15.86
CA HIS A 1 12.19 -13.70 14.42
C HIS A 1 11.84 -15.04 13.79
N ASN A 2 10.58 -15.24 13.37
CA ASN A 2 10.02 -16.58 13.14
C ASN A 2 10.23 -17.12 11.71
N PHE A 3 10.93 -16.39 10.84
CA PHE A 3 11.17 -16.80 9.46
C PHE A 3 12.65 -16.59 9.11
N HIS A 4 13.44 -17.64 9.20
CA HIS A 4 14.80 -17.66 8.66
C HIS A 4 14.72 -17.86 7.14
N GLY A 5 15.40 -16.99 6.37
CA GLY A 5 15.47 -17.10 4.90
C GLY A 5 14.37 -16.37 4.12
N VAL A 6 13.52 -15.56 4.77
CA VAL A 6 12.54 -14.71 4.08
C VAL A 6 13.11 -13.30 3.94
N GLY A 7 13.52 -12.94 2.72
CA GLY A 7 14.00 -11.62 2.34
C GLY A 7 13.03 -10.87 1.42
N ALA A 8 13.52 -9.83 0.76
CA ALA A 8 12.69 -8.95 -0.07
C ALA A 8 12.09 -9.67 -1.29
N LEU A 9 12.80 -10.65 -1.86
CA LEU A 9 12.32 -11.43 -3.00
C LEU A 9 11.14 -12.32 -2.59
N GLU A 10 11.28 -13.01 -1.46
CA GLU A 10 10.24 -13.89 -0.91
C GLU A 10 9.00 -13.09 -0.53
N VAL A 11 9.19 -11.95 0.16
CA VAL A 11 8.08 -11.02 0.47
C VAL A 11 7.39 -10.54 -0.80
N GLY A 12 8.16 -10.14 -1.81
CA GLY A 12 7.63 -9.72 -3.10
C GLY A 12 6.82 -10.81 -3.80
N ALA A 13 7.30 -12.04 -3.78
CA ALA A 13 6.62 -13.20 -4.34
C ALA A 13 5.32 -13.51 -3.59
N PHE A 14 5.36 -13.53 -2.25
CA PHE A 14 4.17 -13.75 -1.42
C PHE A 14 3.10 -12.68 -1.69
N GLN A 15 3.48 -11.40 -1.67
CA GLN A 15 2.55 -10.33 -2.01
C GLN A 15 1.95 -10.51 -3.40
N ALA A 16 2.74 -10.90 -4.41
CA ALA A 16 2.24 -11.06 -5.77
C ALA A 16 1.15 -12.15 -5.89
N VAL A 17 1.20 -13.18 -5.05
CA VAL A 17 0.22 -14.28 -5.05
C VAL A 17 -0.87 -14.14 -3.98
N SER A 18 -0.73 -13.22 -3.01
CA SER A 18 -1.76 -12.94 -2.01
C SER A 18 -3.03 -12.36 -2.63
N ASP A 19 -4.18 -12.71 -2.04
CA ASP A 19 -5.46 -12.06 -2.33
C ASP A 19 -5.63 -10.75 -1.53
N VAL A 20 -5.14 -10.73 -0.30
CA VAL A 20 -5.19 -9.59 0.62
C VAL A 20 -3.86 -9.47 1.36
N VAL A 21 -3.39 -8.24 1.58
CA VAL A 21 -2.21 -7.95 2.42
C VAL A 21 -2.66 -7.18 3.65
N VAL A 22 -2.23 -7.62 4.83
CA VAL A 22 -2.56 -6.96 6.11
C VAL A 22 -1.33 -6.28 6.68
N GLN A 23 -1.43 -4.98 6.97
CA GLN A 23 -0.42 -4.19 7.68
C GLN A 23 -1.10 -3.39 8.79
N LYS A 24 -1.59 -4.08 9.83
CA LYS A 24 -2.17 -3.44 11.02
C LYS A 24 -1.08 -3.07 12.03
N SER A 25 -0.24 -2.10 11.67
CA SER A 25 0.74 -1.52 12.60
C SER A 25 0.04 -0.54 13.55
N THR A 26 0.42 -0.49 14.83
CA THR A 26 -0.02 0.58 15.75
C THR A 26 0.83 1.84 15.62
N ARG A 27 2.05 1.70 15.08
CA ARG A 27 2.97 2.78 14.73
C ARG A 27 3.73 2.35 13.49
N GLU A 28 3.73 3.20 12.47
CA GLU A 28 4.43 2.96 11.22
C GLU A 28 4.97 4.28 10.69
N GLY A 29 6.13 4.24 10.04
CA GLY A 29 6.63 5.37 9.27
C GLY A 29 5.81 5.49 8.00
N PHE A 30 6.46 5.38 6.84
CA PHE A 30 5.73 5.15 5.60
C PHE A 30 5.30 3.68 5.50
N GLY A 31 6.22 2.73 5.65
CA GLY A 31 5.90 1.31 5.52
C GLY A 31 5.77 0.90 4.04
N LEU A 32 6.91 0.82 3.34
CA LEU A 32 7.00 0.53 1.89
C LEU A 32 6.24 -0.72 1.46
N VAL A 33 6.14 -1.72 2.34
CA VAL A 33 5.40 -2.96 2.14
C VAL A 33 3.94 -2.69 1.72
N VAL A 34 3.32 -1.62 2.23
CA VAL A 34 1.96 -1.19 1.84
C VAL A 34 1.95 -0.72 0.40
N THR A 35 2.76 0.28 0.05
CA THR A 35 2.85 0.78 -1.33
C THR A 35 3.24 -0.30 -2.33
N GLU A 36 4.12 -1.24 -1.96
CA GLU A 36 4.50 -2.37 -2.78
C GLU A 36 3.35 -3.33 -3.06
N ALA A 37 2.50 -3.61 -2.07
CA ALA A 37 1.30 -4.42 -2.24
C ALA A 37 0.29 -3.71 -3.16
N LEU A 38 0.03 -2.43 -2.91
CA LEU A 38 -0.85 -1.60 -3.74
C LEU A 38 -0.34 -1.54 -5.19
N TRP A 39 0.97 -1.41 -5.42
CA TRP A 39 1.58 -1.44 -6.74
C TRP A 39 1.36 -2.77 -7.49
N LYS A 40 1.38 -3.87 -6.75
CA LYS A 40 1.08 -5.22 -7.26
C LYS A 40 -0.42 -5.45 -7.46
N GLY A 41 -1.25 -4.43 -7.22
CA GLY A 41 -2.70 -4.50 -7.36
C GLY A 41 -3.35 -5.35 -6.28
N LYS A 42 -2.75 -5.42 -5.09
CA LYS A 42 -3.27 -6.17 -3.96
C LYS A 42 -3.95 -5.22 -2.98
N PRO A 43 -5.22 -5.43 -2.64
CA PRO A 43 -5.88 -4.61 -1.65
C PRO A 43 -5.20 -4.80 -0.28
N VAL A 44 -5.02 -3.68 0.42
CA VAL A 44 -4.40 -3.65 1.74
C VAL A 44 -5.45 -3.38 2.81
N VAL A 45 -5.42 -4.14 3.90
CA VAL A 45 -6.09 -3.76 5.16
C VAL A 45 -5.02 -3.22 6.10
N GLY A 46 -4.99 -1.89 6.25
CA GLY A 46 -3.95 -1.16 6.95
C GLY A 46 -4.45 -0.53 8.24
N GLY A 47 -3.59 -0.43 9.24
CA GLY A 47 -3.90 0.34 10.44
C GLY A 47 -4.07 1.83 10.11
N ASN A 48 -5.07 2.48 10.70
CA ASN A 48 -5.25 3.93 10.60
C ASN A 48 -4.24 4.70 11.49
N ALA A 49 -2.95 4.45 11.29
CA ALA A 49 -1.88 4.98 12.12
C ALA A 49 -0.61 5.26 11.31
N GLY A 50 0.15 6.26 11.74
CA GLY A 50 1.42 6.61 11.10
C GLY A 50 1.24 7.12 9.67
N GLY A 51 2.10 6.68 8.75
CA GLY A 51 2.02 7.04 7.33
C GLY A 51 1.22 6.05 6.46
N ILE A 52 0.56 5.05 7.04
CA ILE A 52 -0.32 4.13 6.27
C ILE A 52 -1.51 4.89 5.63
N PRO A 53 -2.21 5.81 6.33
CA PRO A 53 -3.29 6.60 5.73
C PRO A 53 -2.84 7.51 4.57
N LEU A 54 -1.54 7.77 4.44
CA LEU A 54 -1.00 8.54 3.31
C LEU A 54 -0.92 7.72 2.03
N GLN A 55 -0.98 6.38 2.11
CA GLN A 55 -0.84 5.46 0.98
C GLN A 55 -2.15 4.79 0.58
N VAL A 56 -3.09 4.64 1.53
CA VAL A 56 -4.37 3.96 1.32
C VAL A 56 -5.49 4.99 1.31
N ILE A 57 -6.21 5.05 0.21
CA ILE A 57 -7.53 5.69 0.12
C ILE A 57 -8.57 4.67 0.59
N ASP A 58 -9.14 4.91 1.77
CA ASP A 58 -10.10 4.03 2.41
C ASP A 58 -11.32 3.74 1.51
N GLY A 59 -11.70 2.47 1.43
CA GLY A 59 -12.78 1.96 0.59
C GLY A 59 -12.52 1.97 -0.92
N GLN A 60 -11.41 2.57 -1.39
CA GLN A 60 -11.12 2.69 -2.83
C GLN A 60 -9.88 1.90 -3.27
N THR A 61 -8.84 1.89 -2.45
CA THR A 61 -7.56 1.23 -2.76
C THR A 61 -7.17 0.17 -1.71
N GLY A 62 -7.91 0.15 -0.61
CA GLY A 62 -7.72 -0.69 0.56
C GLY A 62 -8.70 -0.26 1.64
N PHE A 63 -8.53 -0.79 2.85
CA PHE A 63 -9.26 -0.36 4.03
C PHE A 63 -8.31 0.14 5.10
N LEU A 64 -8.69 1.24 5.76
CA LEU A 64 -8.08 1.70 6.99
C LEU A 64 -8.93 1.21 8.18
N VAL A 65 -8.26 0.63 9.17
CA VAL A 65 -8.93 0.02 10.34
C VAL A 65 -8.27 0.44 11.64
N ASP A 66 -9.08 0.57 12.69
CA ASP A 66 -8.64 0.99 14.02
C ASP A 66 -8.53 -0.21 14.98
N SER A 67 -9.38 -1.23 14.82
CA SER A 67 -9.45 -2.40 15.71
C SER A 67 -8.92 -3.70 15.07
N VAL A 68 -8.84 -4.79 15.83
CA VAL A 68 -8.49 -6.11 15.28
C VAL A 68 -9.70 -6.74 14.62
N GLU A 69 -10.87 -6.46 15.18
CA GLU A 69 -12.19 -6.88 14.74
C GLU A 69 -12.48 -6.34 13.34
N GLU A 70 -12.33 -5.03 13.14
CA GLU A 70 -12.45 -4.39 11.81
C GLU A 70 -11.44 -4.96 10.81
N CYS A 71 -10.20 -5.22 11.26
CA CYS A 71 -9.18 -5.83 10.40
C CYS A 71 -9.65 -7.21 9.90
N GLY A 72 -10.20 -8.03 10.78
CA GLY A 72 -10.76 -9.33 10.44
C GLY A 72 -11.96 -9.22 9.49
N GLU A 73 -12.91 -8.33 9.80
CA GLU A 73 -14.10 -8.10 8.99
C GLU A 73 -13.76 -7.63 7.57
N LYS A 74 -12.86 -6.65 7.42
CA LYS A 74 -12.45 -6.15 6.11
C LYS A 74 -11.63 -7.16 5.31
N THR A 75 -10.80 -7.95 5.99
CA THR A 75 -10.06 -9.04 5.33
C THR A 75 -11.05 -10.09 4.81
N LEU A 76 -12.02 -10.51 5.62
CA LEU A 76 -13.05 -11.47 5.22
C LEU A 76 -13.90 -10.93 4.06
N TYR A 77 -14.30 -9.66 4.13
CA TYR A 77 -15.06 -9.01 3.06
C TYR A 77 -14.33 -9.09 1.72
N LEU A 78 -13.04 -8.75 1.67
CA LEU A 78 -12.24 -8.81 0.44
C LEU A 78 -12.14 -10.25 -0.11
N LEU A 79 -11.96 -11.24 0.76
CA LEU A 79 -11.92 -12.66 0.37
C LEU A 79 -13.26 -13.17 -0.16
N GLN A 80 -14.38 -12.65 0.35
CA GLN A 80 -15.73 -13.02 -0.10
C GLN A 80 -16.17 -12.27 -1.36
N HIS A 81 -15.55 -11.14 -1.70
CA HIS A 81 -15.91 -10.29 -2.83
C HIS A 81 -14.71 -10.10 -3.78
N PRO A 82 -14.24 -11.15 -4.47
CA PRO A 82 -13.02 -11.12 -5.27
C PRO A 82 -13.09 -10.12 -6.43
N GLU A 83 -14.26 -9.86 -7.00
CA GLU A 83 -14.43 -8.84 -8.06
C GLU A 83 -14.19 -7.42 -7.52
N GLU A 84 -14.72 -7.13 -6.33
CA GLU A 84 -14.49 -5.84 -5.67
C GLU A 84 -13.02 -5.70 -5.25
N ALA A 85 -12.43 -6.75 -4.70
CA ALA A 85 -11.01 -6.79 -4.36
C ALA A 85 -10.12 -6.55 -5.60
N ALA A 86 -10.45 -7.14 -6.74
CA ALA A 86 -9.73 -6.92 -8.00
C ALA A 86 -9.88 -5.47 -8.49
N ARG A 87 -11.09 -4.91 -8.43
CA ARG A 87 -11.36 -3.52 -8.81
C ARG A 87 -10.59 -2.53 -7.92
N MET A 88 -10.60 -2.78 -6.61
CA MET A 88 -9.83 -2.05 -5.62
C MET A 88 -8.32 -2.15 -5.89
N GLY A 89 -7.84 -3.33 -6.26
CA GLY A 89 -6.44 -3.55 -6.67
C GLY A 89 -6.02 -2.73 -7.88
N VAL A 90 -6.88 -2.63 -8.91
CA VAL A 90 -6.61 -1.76 -10.08
C VAL A 90 -6.52 -0.29 -9.66
N ALA A 91 -7.45 0.18 -8.84
CA ALA A 91 -7.44 1.54 -8.31
C ALA A 91 -6.18 1.82 -7.47
N ALA A 92 -5.79 0.88 -6.62
CA ALA A 92 -4.58 0.93 -5.80
C ALA A 92 -3.31 1.09 -6.65
N ARG A 93 -3.18 0.28 -7.70
CA ARG A 93 -2.03 0.36 -8.61
C ARG A 93 -1.95 1.71 -9.32
N GLU A 94 -3.08 2.23 -9.80
CA GLU A 94 -3.13 3.55 -10.42
C GLU A 94 -2.82 4.68 -9.43
N HIS A 95 -3.28 4.56 -8.19
CA HIS A 95 -2.95 5.50 -7.13
C HIS A 95 -1.44 5.56 -6.88
N VAL A 96 -0.79 4.39 -6.73
CA VAL A 96 0.67 4.32 -6.55
C VAL A 96 1.41 4.90 -7.77
N ARG A 97 0.98 4.54 -8.99
CA ARG A 97 1.59 5.02 -10.24
C ARG A 97 1.68 6.54 -10.29
N ARG A 98 0.65 7.23 -9.80
CA ARG A 98 0.53 8.70 -9.87
C ARG A 98 1.27 9.41 -8.75
N ASN A 99 1.44 8.77 -7.60
CA ASN A 99 1.85 9.47 -6.38
C ASN A 99 3.20 9.03 -5.81
N PHE A 100 3.61 7.76 -5.97
CA PHE A 100 4.73 7.20 -5.19
C PHE A 100 5.85 6.58 -6.03
N LEU A 101 5.83 6.73 -7.35
CA LEU A 101 6.94 6.29 -8.19
C LEU A 101 8.13 7.24 -8.08
N ILE A 102 9.33 6.67 -7.96
CA ILE A 102 10.57 7.45 -7.89
C ILE A 102 10.77 8.39 -9.08
N THR A 103 10.35 7.98 -10.28
CA THR A 103 10.45 8.80 -11.50
C THR A 103 9.60 10.07 -11.40
N ARG A 104 8.44 9.99 -10.74
CA ARG A 104 7.59 11.13 -10.47
C ARG A 104 8.26 12.09 -9.48
N HIS A 105 8.77 11.55 -8.36
CA HIS A 105 9.48 12.35 -7.36
C HIS A 105 10.72 13.04 -7.93
N LEU A 106 11.50 12.35 -8.77
CA LEU A 106 12.65 12.93 -9.45
C LEU A 106 12.26 14.14 -10.30
N VAL A 107 11.18 14.04 -11.08
CA VAL A 107 10.67 15.17 -11.87
C VAL A 107 10.28 16.35 -10.98
N ASP A 108 9.63 16.10 -9.85
CA ASP A 108 9.22 17.17 -8.93
C ASP A 108 10.42 17.84 -8.24
N TYR A 109 11.46 17.07 -7.89
CA TYR A 109 12.74 17.61 -7.41
C TYR A 109 13.44 18.46 -8.47
N LEU A 110 13.54 17.98 -9.71
CA LEU A 110 14.15 18.75 -10.80
C LEU A 110 13.42 20.07 -11.05
N ARG A 111 12.08 20.06 -10.99
CA ARG A 111 11.26 21.28 -11.08
C ARG A 111 11.47 22.24 -9.91
N LEU A 112 11.70 21.72 -8.72
CA LEU A 112 12.04 22.54 -7.55
C LEU A 112 13.41 23.18 -7.73
N PHE A 113 14.43 22.41 -8.10
CA PHE A 113 15.78 22.94 -8.34
C PHE A 113 15.79 23.99 -9.44
N ASN A 114 15.08 23.75 -10.55
CA ASN A 114 14.98 24.74 -11.63
C ASN A 114 14.34 26.06 -11.16
N ARG A 115 13.34 26.00 -10.27
CA ARG A 115 12.71 27.21 -9.71
C ARG A 115 13.64 27.97 -8.75
N LEU A 116 14.44 27.25 -7.96
CA LEU A 116 15.34 27.86 -6.98
C LEU A 116 16.62 28.43 -7.62
N LEU A 117 17.09 27.83 -8.72
CA LEU A 117 18.27 28.27 -9.46
C LEU A 117 17.98 29.35 -10.50
N ALA A 118 16.70 29.58 -10.83
CA ALA A 118 16.27 30.65 -11.73
C ALA A 118 16.08 32.00 -11.01
N VAL A 119 16.52 32.10 -9.75
CA VAL A 119 16.63 33.32 -8.94
C VAL A 119 18.08 33.79 -8.97
#